data_AF-A0A068Y492-F1
#
_entry.id   AF-A0A068Y492-F1
#
_cell.length_a   1.000
_cell.length_b   1.000
_cell.length_c   1.000
_cell.angle_alpha   90.00
_cell.angle_beta   90.00
_cell.angle_gamma   90.00
#
_symmetry.space_group_name_H-M   'P 1'
#
loop_
_entity.id
_entity.type
_entity.pdbx_description
1 polymer ?
#
loop_
_entity_poly.entity_id
_entity_poly.type
_entity_poly.pdbx_seq_one_letter_code
_entity_poly.pdbx_strand_id
1 'polypeptide(L)'
;MSKNYCAEQFEDAFTPKLSNYYGPTKRLPDHPRWRKVPTRIIANDRGHLAEAQDCVPGRNPFGHYHGSWDEPCHHPGNHCENTISRSAAGIAYLKIQKEIYAARVKELQSKHDFISEREKKWIS
;
A
#
# COMPACT_ATOMS: atom_id res chain seq x y z
N MET A 1 5.72 -7.88 6.46
CA MET A 1 6.96 -7.18 6.83
C MET A 1 7.26 -7.46 8.29
N SER A 2 8.46 -7.96 8.58
CA SER A 2 8.96 -8.14 9.95
C SER A 2 9.49 -6.82 10.52
N LYS A 3 9.51 -6.71 11.84
CA LYS A 3 10.17 -5.64 12.59
C LYS A 3 11.11 -6.31 13.59
N ASN A 4 12.25 -5.68 13.84
CA ASN A 4 13.13 -6.02 14.96
C ASN A 4 12.85 -5.02 16.09
N TYR A 5 12.80 -5.52 17.33
CA TYR A 5 12.61 -4.72 18.54
C TYR A 5 13.85 -4.84 19.39
N CYS A 6 14.23 -3.78 20.09
CA CYS A 6 15.38 -3.79 21.00
C CYS A 6 15.17 -4.79 22.14
N ALA A 7 16.12 -5.69 22.30
CA ALA A 7 16.30 -6.63 23.40
C ALA A 7 17.21 -6.07 24.52
N GLU A 8 17.55 -4.78 24.44
CA GLU A 8 18.39 -3.99 25.36
C GLU A 8 19.80 -4.56 25.54
N GLN A 9 19.94 -5.65 26.29
CA GLN A 9 21.24 -6.20 26.72
C GLN A 9 22.01 -6.92 25.60
N PHE A 10 21.31 -7.42 24.58
CA PHE A 10 21.91 -8.26 23.54
C PHE A 10 22.02 -7.58 22.17
N GLU A 11 21.59 -6.32 22.04
CA GLU A 11 21.55 -5.63 20.74
C GLU A 11 22.92 -5.47 20.09
N ASP A 12 23.97 -5.29 20.90
CA ASP A 12 25.32 -5.04 20.38
C ASP A 12 25.80 -6.19 19.47
N ALA A 13 25.53 -7.43 19.88
CA ALA A 13 25.86 -8.65 19.12
C ALA A 13 25.13 -8.75 17.77
N PHE A 14 23.96 -8.11 17.63
CA PHE A 14 23.15 -8.12 16.41
C PHE A 14 23.34 -6.86 15.56
N THR A 15 24.34 -6.04 15.88
CA THR A 15 24.66 -4.87 15.05
C THR A 15 25.11 -5.32 13.66
N PRO A 16 24.72 -4.59 12.59
CA PRO A 16 25.10 -4.91 11.21
C PRO A 16 26.62 -5.07 11.02
N LYS A 17 27.40 -4.34 11.81
CA LYS A 17 28.87 -4.41 11.81
C LYS A 17 29.39 -5.77 12.28
N LEU A 18 28.83 -6.32 13.37
CA LEU A 18 29.22 -7.64 13.88
C LEU A 18 28.63 -8.78 13.05
N SER A 19 27.53 -8.54 12.33
CA SER A 19 26.96 -9.49 11.37
C SER A 19 27.62 -9.45 9.98
N ASN A 20 28.77 -8.77 9.82
CA ASN A 20 29.48 -8.61 8.55
C ASN A 20 28.63 -7.99 7.42
N TYR A 21 27.64 -7.14 7.75
CA TYR A 21 26.82 -6.42 6.79
C TYR A 21 27.32 -4.98 6.63
N TYR A 22 27.84 -4.65 5.43
CA TYR A 22 28.45 -3.35 5.13
C TYR A 22 27.56 -2.44 4.26
N GLY A 23 26.33 -2.86 3.97
CA GLY A 23 25.38 -2.07 3.20
C GLY A 23 24.63 -1.03 4.04
N PRO A 24 23.79 -0.20 3.40
CA PRO A 24 22.90 0.71 4.11
C PRO A 24 21.91 -0.09 4.98
N THR A 25 21.74 0.34 6.23
CA THR A 25 20.90 -0.32 7.22
C THR A 25 19.56 0.41 7.34
N LYS A 26 18.49 -0.34 7.59
CA LYS A 26 17.18 0.26 7.85
C LYS A 26 17.19 0.87 9.25
N ARG A 27 16.71 2.11 9.37
CA ARG A 27 16.45 2.72 10.68
C ARG A 27 15.30 1.97 11.34
N LEU A 28 15.61 1.25 12.41
CA LEU A 28 14.63 0.57 13.24
C LEU A 28 14.31 1.45 14.45
N PRO A 29 13.06 1.43 14.95
CA PRO A 29 12.74 2.09 16.20
C PRO A 29 13.39 1.33 17.36
N ASP A 30 14.08 2.04 18.26
CA ASP A 30 14.73 1.43 19.42
C ASP A 30 13.69 0.74 20.32
N HIS A 31 12.61 1.44 20.70
CA HIS A 31 11.60 0.87 21.58
C HIS A 31 10.20 0.81 20.94
N PRO A 32 9.43 -0.27 21.17
CA PRO A 32 8.02 -0.29 20.82
C PRO A 32 7.26 0.78 21.61
N ARG A 33 6.38 1.52 20.94
CA ARG A 33 5.49 2.46 21.62
C ARG A 33 4.49 1.70 22.50
N TRP A 34 4.21 2.24 23.68
CA TRP A 34 3.19 1.69 24.57
C TRP A 34 1.82 1.63 23.90
N ARG A 35 1.13 0.49 24.04
CA ARG A 35 -0.20 0.28 23.46
C ARG A 35 -1.25 1.00 24.30
N LYS A 36 -1.96 1.95 23.68
CA LYS A 36 -3.02 2.75 24.34
C LYS A 36 -4.44 2.19 24.17
N VAL A 37 -4.67 1.39 23.12
CA VAL A 37 -6.01 0.97 22.67
C VAL A 37 -6.04 -0.56 22.54
N PRO A 38 -7.17 -1.24 22.83
CA PRO A 38 -7.34 -2.66 22.56
C PRO A 38 -7.18 -3.01 21.06
N THR A 39 -6.91 -4.29 20.79
CA THR A 39 -6.77 -4.80 19.42
C THR A 39 -8.13 -4.98 18.75
N ARG A 40 -8.25 -4.54 17.50
CA ARG A 40 -9.43 -4.75 16.65
C ARG A 40 -9.10 -5.73 15.52
N ILE A 41 -10.06 -6.59 15.16
CA ILE A 41 -9.94 -7.49 14.01
C ILE A 41 -10.14 -6.66 12.73
N ILE A 42 -9.16 -6.73 11.83
CA ILE A 42 -9.12 -5.95 10.58
C ILE A 42 -9.25 -6.81 9.32
N ALA A 43 -9.31 -8.14 9.47
CA ALA A 43 -9.36 -9.09 8.36
C ALA A 43 -10.50 -10.10 8.58
N ASN A 44 -11.02 -10.67 7.48
CA ASN A 44 -12.00 -11.74 7.52
C ASN A 44 -11.34 -13.11 7.75
N ASP A 45 -12.16 -14.14 7.93
CA ASP A 45 -11.71 -15.52 8.19
C ASP A 45 -10.91 -16.14 7.03
N ARG A 46 -10.97 -15.52 5.85
CA ARG A 46 -10.20 -15.90 4.65
C ARG A 46 -8.87 -15.13 4.54
N GLY A 47 -8.56 -14.24 5.49
CA GLY A 47 -7.35 -13.40 5.49
C GLY A 47 -7.40 -12.16 4.60
N HIS A 48 -8.57 -11.78 4.05
CA HIS A 48 -8.73 -10.53 3.30
C HIS A 48 -9.02 -9.38 4.26
N LEU A 49 -8.53 -8.18 3.94
CA LEU A 49 -8.81 -6.97 4.71
C LEU A 49 -10.31 -6.65 4.66
N ALA A 50 -10.88 -6.15 5.76
CA ALA A 50 -12.26 -5.66 5.75
C ALA A 50 -12.40 -4.43 4.83
N GLU A 51 -13.52 -4.32 4.10
CA GLU A 51 -13.73 -3.28 3.07
C GLU A 51 -13.61 -1.84 3.61
N ALA A 52 -13.97 -1.64 4.87
CA ALA A 52 -13.89 -0.33 5.53
C ALA A 52 -12.49 0.01 6.09
N GLN A 53 -11.51 -0.88 5.96
CA GLN A 53 -10.16 -0.64 6.48
C GLN A 53 -9.32 0.05 5.40
N ASP A 54 -8.73 1.21 5.75
CA ASP A 54 -7.86 1.96 4.84
C ASP A 54 -6.69 1.11 4.33
N CYS A 55 -6.69 0.83 3.03
CA CYS A 55 -5.55 0.31 2.31
C CYS A 55 -4.58 1.47 2.03
N VAL A 56 -3.67 1.75 2.96
CA VAL A 56 -2.60 2.73 2.70
C VAL A 56 -1.83 2.29 1.43
N PRO A 57 -1.76 3.14 0.38
CA PRO A 57 -1.03 2.83 -0.85
C PRO A 57 0.45 2.55 -0.52
N GLY A 58 1.00 1.46 -1.06
CA GLY A 58 2.39 1.04 -0.84
C GLY A 58 2.58 -0.15 0.10
N ARG A 59 1.50 -0.68 0.69
CA ARG A 59 1.51 -1.91 1.51
C ARG A 59 1.03 -3.15 0.75
N ASN A 60 1.19 -3.16 -0.58
CA ASN A 60 1.03 -4.34 -1.41
C ASN A 60 1.98 -5.45 -0.88
N PRO A 61 1.57 -6.73 -0.78
CA PRO A 61 2.48 -7.84 -0.46
C PRO A 61 3.72 -7.90 -1.39
N PHE A 62 3.61 -7.39 -2.61
CA PHE A 62 4.70 -7.26 -3.56
C PHE A 62 5.51 -5.95 -3.43
N GLY A 63 5.24 -5.12 -2.43
CA GLY A 63 5.92 -3.84 -2.23
C GLY A 63 5.72 -2.85 -3.39
N HIS A 64 6.81 -2.30 -3.91
CA HIS A 64 6.85 -1.39 -5.08
C HIS A 64 7.20 -2.14 -6.38
N TYR A 65 6.93 -3.45 -6.45
CA TYR A 65 7.30 -4.27 -7.60
C TYR A 65 6.56 -3.81 -8.88
N HIS A 66 7.29 -3.09 -9.74
CA HIS A 66 6.88 -2.68 -11.09
C HIS A 66 7.84 -3.27 -12.13
N GLY A 67 7.95 -4.60 -12.20
CA GLY A 67 8.70 -5.28 -13.25
C GLY A 67 10.23 -5.30 -13.04
N SER A 68 10.79 -6.48 -13.35
CA SER A 68 12.19 -6.86 -13.52
C SER A 68 13.33 -5.86 -13.20
N TRP A 69 14.12 -6.25 -12.18
CA TRP A 69 15.59 -6.21 -12.07
C TRP A 69 16.36 -4.90 -12.38
N ASP A 70 17.01 -4.37 -11.34
CA ASP A 70 18.17 -3.45 -11.32
C ASP A 70 18.06 -2.02 -11.89
N GLU A 71 16.88 -1.52 -12.25
CA GLU A 71 16.73 -0.08 -12.54
C GLU A 71 16.49 0.78 -11.27
N PRO A 72 16.94 2.05 -11.24
CA PRO A 72 16.77 2.92 -10.07
C PRO A 72 15.30 2.96 -9.65
N CYS A 73 15.07 2.90 -8.34
CA CYS A 73 13.78 2.83 -7.64
C CYS A 73 12.75 3.94 -7.96
N HIS A 74 13.03 4.80 -8.95
CA HIS A 74 12.23 5.95 -9.37
C HIS A 74 11.92 5.95 -10.88
N HIS A 75 12.10 4.86 -11.61
CA HIS A 75 11.45 4.78 -12.92
C HIS A 75 9.93 4.73 -12.69
N PRO A 76 9.15 5.65 -13.29
CA PRO A 76 7.70 5.56 -13.20
C PRO A 76 7.35 4.17 -13.73
N GLY A 77 6.81 3.32 -12.84
CA GLY A 77 6.47 1.95 -13.18
C GLY A 77 5.61 1.91 -14.44
N ASN A 78 5.53 0.75 -15.09
CA ASN A 78 4.87 0.58 -16.39
C ASN A 78 3.39 1.02 -16.34
N HIS A 79 3.13 2.32 -16.47
CA HIS A 79 1.82 2.95 -16.40
C HIS A 79 1.28 3.02 -17.82
N CYS A 80 -0.03 2.83 -17.97
CA CYS A 80 -0.69 2.88 -19.29
C CYS A 80 -0.48 4.21 -20.01
N GLU A 81 -0.09 5.27 -19.29
CA GLU A 81 0.14 6.61 -19.80
C GLU A 81 1.61 6.91 -20.11
N ASN A 82 2.54 5.96 -19.89
CA ASN A 82 3.95 6.18 -20.21
C ASN A 82 4.11 6.39 -21.72
N THR A 83 4.57 7.58 -22.10
CA THR A 83 4.70 8.04 -23.49
C THR A 83 5.87 7.40 -24.22
N ILE A 84 6.82 6.81 -23.49
CA ILE A 84 8.12 6.35 -24.04
C ILE A 84 7.99 5.04 -24.83
N SER A 85 6.99 4.20 -24.53
CA SER A 85 6.86 2.84 -25.07
C SER A 85 5.65 2.62 -25.99
N ARG A 86 4.88 3.68 -26.31
CA ARG A 86 3.62 3.58 -27.06
C ARG A 86 3.48 4.61 -28.17
N SER A 87 2.73 4.27 -29.21
CA SER A 87 2.37 5.23 -30.27
C SER A 87 1.39 6.30 -29.75
N ALA A 88 1.39 7.47 -30.37
CA ALA A 88 0.50 8.57 -30.01
C ALA A 88 -0.99 8.17 -30.00
N ALA A 89 -1.42 7.35 -30.96
CA ALA A 89 -2.78 6.84 -31.04
C ALA A 89 -3.12 5.90 -29.86
N GLY A 90 -2.20 5.03 -29.45
CA GLY A 90 -2.39 4.14 -28.31
C GLY A 90 -2.53 4.91 -26.99
N ILE A 91 -1.78 6.00 -26.83
CA ILE A 91 -1.87 6.87 -25.65
C ILE A 91 -3.22 7.58 -25.60
N ALA A 92 -3.71 8.10 -26.72
CA ALA A 92 -5.02 8.75 -26.80
C ALA A 92 -6.17 7.80 -26.41
N TYR A 93 -6.13 6.56 -26.91
CA TYR A 93 -7.10 5.53 -26.55
C TYR A 93 -7.10 5.22 -25.06
N LEU A 94 -5.92 5.05 -24.44
CA LEU A 94 -5.81 4.71 -23.02
C LEU A 94 -6.28 5.84 -22.10
N LYS A 95 -6.09 7.10 -22.49
CA LYS A 95 -6.64 8.25 -21.75
C LYS A 95 -8.16 8.23 -21.71
N ILE A 96 -8.80 7.96 -22.85
CA ILE A 96 -10.27 7.84 -22.93
C ILE A 96 -10.77 6.70 -22.03
N GLN A 97 -10.10 5.53 -22.07
CA GLN A 97 -10.47 4.39 -21.22
C GLN A 97 -10.34 4.70 -19.73
N LYS A 98 -9.30 5.45 -19.34
CA LYS A 98 -9.12 5.88 -17.95
C LYS A 98 -10.24 6.81 -17.49
N GLU A 99 -10.65 7.76 -18.33
CA GLU A 99 -11.76 8.66 -18.02
C GLU A 99 -13.08 7.91 -17.83
N ILE A 100 -13.39 6.96 -18.71
CA ILE A 100 -14.57 6.10 -18.60
C ILE A 100 -14.53 5.31 -17.28
N TYR A 101 -13.39 4.71 -16.97
CA TYR A 101 -13.22 3.95 -15.74
C TYR A 101 -13.39 4.83 -14.49
N ALA A 102 -12.77 6.01 -14.48
CA ALA A 102 -12.88 6.95 -13.37
C ALA A 102 -14.32 7.46 -13.17
N ALA A 103 -15.04 7.75 -14.26
CA ALA A 103 -16.46 8.10 -14.21
C ALA A 103 -17.28 6.96 -13.59
N ARG A 104 -17.00 5.72 -13.98
CA ARG A 104 -17.68 4.55 -13.42
C ARG A 104 -17.41 4.35 -11.93
N VAL A 105 -16.17 4.55 -11.48
CA VAL A 105 -15.83 4.50 -10.05
C VAL A 105 -16.60 5.56 -9.28
N LYS A 106 -16.68 6.79 -9.82
CA LYS A 106 -17.43 7.90 -9.20
C LYS A 106 -18.92 7.61 -9.10
N GLU A 107 -19.53 6.99 -10.12
CA GLU A 107 -20.92 6.55 -10.07
C GLU A 107 -21.17 5.47 -9.00
N LEU A 108 -20.22 4.55 -8.83
CA LEU A 108 -20.36 3.49 -7.82
C LEU A 108 -20.23 4.06 -6.41
N GLN A 109 -19.31 5.01 -6.21
CA GLN A 109 -19.16 5.73 -4.95
C GLN A 109 -20.43 6.50 -4.59
N SER A 110 -21.01 7.26 -5.53
CA SER A 110 -22.24 8.02 -5.26
C SER A 110 -23.44 7.11 -4.94
N LYS A 111 -23.55 5.95 -5.61
CA LYS A 111 -24.56 4.94 -5.28
C LYS A 111 -24.37 4.37 -3.88
N HIS A 112 -23.12 4.09 -3.50
CA HIS A 112 -22.79 3.60 -2.17
C HIS A 112 -23.12 4.63 -1.09
N ASP A 113 -22.77 5.90 -1.31
CA ASP A 113 -23.08 7.01 -0.41
C ASP A 113 -24.59 7.14 -0.20
N PHE A 114 -25.37 7.12 -1.29
CA PHE A 114 -26.83 7.15 -1.24
C PHE A 114 -27.44 5.98 -0.44
N ILE A 115 -26.93 4.76 -0.64
CA ILE A 115 -27.38 3.58 0.12
C ILE A 115 -27.06 3.76 1.61
N SER A 116 -25.85 4.24 1.93
CA SER A 116 -25.42 4.46 3.31
C SER A 116 -26.25 5.52 4.04
N GLU A 117 -26.64 6.61 3.35
CA GLU A 117 -27.51 7.64 3.92
C GLU A 117 -28.92 7.12 4.15
N ARG A 118 -29.44 6.33 3.21
CA ARG A 118 -30.74 5.68 3.35
C ARG A 118 -30.74 4.77 4.58
N GLU A 119 -29.77 3.89 4.73
CA GLU A 119 -29.66 2.97 5.88
C GLU A 119 -29.59 3.70 7.23
N LYS A 120 -28.82 4.80 7.32
CA LYS A 120 -28.78 5.65 8.53
C LYS A 120 -30.15 6.22 8.89
N LYS A 121 -30.96 6.59 7.89
CA LYS A 121 -32.32 7.12 8.10
C LYS A 121 -33.32 6.05 8.56
N TRP A 122 -33.08 4.78 8.29
CA TRP A 122 -33.92 3.67 8.76
C TRP A 122 -33.59 3.23 10.21
N ILE A 123 -32.39 3.54 10.69
CA ILE A 123 -31.89 3.18 12.03
C ILE A 123 -32.16 4.31 13.05
N SER A 124 -32.36 5.54 12.58
CA SER A 124 -32.84 6.70 13.35
C SER A 124 -34.35 6.68 13.55
#